data_AF-A0AAW9YP51-F1
#
_entry.id   AF-A0AAW9YP51-F1
#
_cell.length_a   1.000
_cell.length_b   1.000
_cell.length_c   1.000
_cell.angle_alpha   90.00
_cell.angle_beta   90.00
_cell.angle_gamma   90.00
#
_symmetry.space_group_name_H-M   'P 1'
#
loop_
_entity.id
_entity.type
_entity.pdbx_description
1 polymer ?
#
loop_
_entity_poly.entity_id
_entity_poly.type
_entity_poly.pdbx_seq_one_letter_code
_entity_poly.pdbx_strand_id
1 'polypeptide(L)'
;MTSINKEKLSAPFWVVWIIEFWERFGYGGVFAILVAFLSDGLGFSEEKSTIIFTSYGAFSYGLLIIGGFVGDRLLSPRKTIIVGAIVLALSYAGLVFATASSIYFCLAGLIVGNALFKANPTSLISKMFDRGS
;
A
#
# COMPACT_ATOMS: atom_id res chain seq x y z
N MET A 1 -33.40 16.60 9.21
CA MET A 1 -32.14 17.00 8.56
C MET A 1 -31.08 17.15 9.63
N THR A 2 -30.36 16.08 9.92
CA THR A 2 -29.29 16.07 10.93
C THR A 2 -28.14 16.93 10.40
N SER A 3 -27.86 18.06 11.05
CA SER A 3 -26.74 18.91 10.70
C SER A 3 -25.44 18.14 10.95
N ILE A 4 -24.85 17.63 9.88
CA ILE A 4 -23.52 17.02 9.92
C ILE A 4 -22.57 18.11 10.41
N ASN A 5 -22.11 17.98 11.66
CA ASN A 5 -21.24 18.95 12.29
C ASN A 5 -19.86 18.91 11.61
N LYS A 6 -19.60 19.87 10.71
CA LYS A 6 -18.41 19.95 9.85
C LYS A 6 -17.10 19.95 10.66
N GLU A 7 -17.11 20.40 11.91
CA GLU A 7 -15.92 20.42 12.77
C GLU A 7 -15.44 19.02 13.17
N LYS A 8 -16.35 18.06 13.41
CA LYS A 8 -16.00 16.67 13.81
C LYS A 8 -15.43 15.83 12.66
N LEU A 9 -15.62 16.26 11.41
CA LEU A 9 -15.11 15.59 10.21
C LEU A 9 -13.64 15.91 9.90
N SER A 10 -13.11 17.02 10.42
CA SER A 10 -11.80 17.54 10.02
C SER A 10 -10.66 16.58 10.32
N ALA A 11 -10.53 16.10 11.55
CA ALA A 11 -9.39 15.27 11.96
C ALA A 11 -9.36 13.87 11.28
N PRO A 12 -10.46 13.08 11.24
CA PRO A 12 -10.47 11.79 10.54
C PRO A 12 -10.21 11.93 9.03
N PHE A 13 -10.75 12.99 8.42
CA PHE A 13 -10.52 13.30 7.01
C PHE A 13 -9.03 13.53 6.72
N TRP A 14 -8.37 14.38 7.49
CA TRP A 14 -6.95 14.67 7.30
C TRP A 14 -6.06 13.45 7.47
N VAL A 15 -6.38 12.56 8.41
CA VAL A 15 -5.65 11.30 8.61
C VAL A 15 -5.78 10.39 7.38
N VAL A 16 -6.98 10.24 6.83
CA VAL A 16 -7.20 9.40 5.64
C VAL A 16 -6.53 10.02 4.42
N TRP A 17 -6.64 11.33 4.26
CA TRP A 17 -6.01 12.06 3.17
C TRP A 17 -4.48 11.91 3.19
N ILE A 18 -3.83 12.07 4.36
CA ILE A 18 -2.36 11.92 4.45
C ILE A 18 -1.95 10.49 4.12
N ILE A 19 -2.73 9.51 4.59
CA ILE A 19 -2.51 8.08 4.35
C ILE A 19 -2.60 7.76 2.84
N GLU A 20 -3.66 8.22 2.18
CA GLU A 20 -3.86 8.05 0.74
C GLU A 20 -2.79 8.76 -0.09
N PHE A 21 -2.38 9.95 0.34
CA PHE A 21 -1.33 10.72 -0.32
C PHE A 21 0.01 9.97 -0.30
N TRP A 22 0.44 9.49 0.88
CA TRP A 22 1.69 8.76 1.02
C TRP A 22 1.68 7.41 0.31
N GLU A 23 0.54 6.71 0.28
CA GLU A 23 0.38 5.47 -0.50
C GLU A 23 0.60 5.73 -1.99
N ARG A 24 -0.07 6.74 -2.54
CA ARG A 24 0.04 7.10 -3.96
C ARG A 24 1.43 7.58 -4.32
N PHE A 25 2.06 8.35 -3.44
CA PHE A 25 3.44 8.79 -3.64
C PHE A 25 4.41 7.60 -3.69
N GLY A 26 4.32 6.67 -2.74
CA GLY A 26 5.18 5.49 -2.70
C GLY A 26 4.96 4.54 -3.88
N TYR A 27 3.70 4.16 -4.14
CA TYR A 27 3.35 3.27 -5.24
C TYR A 27 3.66 3.90 -6.60
N GLY A 28 3.23 5.14 -6.81
CA GLY A 28 3.46 5.87 -8.06
C GLY A 28 4.95 6.12 -8.32
N GLY A 29 5.72 6.42 -7.27
CA GLY A 29 7.17 6.58 -7.36
C GLY A 29 7.87 5.32 -7.84
N VAL A 30 7.59 4.18 -7.21
CA VAL A 30 8.14 2.88 -7.65
C VAL A 30 7.67 2.57 -9.07
N PHE A 31 6.38 2.68 -9.35
CA PHE A 31 5.81 2.36 -10.66
C PHE A 31 6.43 3.19 -11.80
N ALA A 32 6.74 4.47 -11.54
CA ALA A 32 7.34 5.37 -12.54
C ALA A 32 8.77 5.00 -12.92
N ILE A 33 9.57 4.49 -11.99
CA ILE A 33 11.01 4.24 -12.20
C ILE A 33 11.39 2.76 -12.24
N LEU A 34 10.47 1.84 -11.94
CA LEU A 34 10.80 0.42 -11.72
C LEU A 34 11.50 -0.22 -12.92
N VAL A 35 11.06 0.03 -14.14
CA VAL A 35 11.68 -0.56 -15.34
C VAL A 35 13.13 -0.08 -15.48
N ALA A 36 13.36 1.23 -15.38
CA ALA A 36 14.70 1.82 -15.44
C ALA A 36 15.60 1.33 -14.29
N PHE A 37 15.04 1.18 -13.09
CA PHE A 37 15.77 0.64 -11.94
C PHE A 37 16.21 -0.82 -12.17
N LEU A 38 15.35 -1.64 -12.77
CA LEU A 38 15.66 -3.04 -13.08
C LEU A 38 16.65 -3.18 -14.23
N SER A 39 16.48 -2.42 -15.32
CA SER A 39 17.35 -2.49 -16.49
C SER A 39 18.71 -1.87 -16.21
N ASP A 40 18.74 -0.59 -15.84
CA ASP A 40 19.96 0.21 -15.78
C ASP A 40 20.64 0.07 -14.42
N GLY A 41 19.84 -0.09 -13.35
CA GLY A 41 20.35 -0.25 -11.99
C GLY A 41 20.81 -1.67 -11.65
N LEU A 42 20.07 -2.69 -12.08
CA LEU A 42 20.35 -4.10 -11.75
C LEU A 42 20.83 -4.95 -12.93
N GLY A 43 20.91 -4.39 -14.14
CA GLY A 43 21.41 -5.07 -15.33
C GLY A 43 20.46 -6.13 -15.89
N PHE A 44 19.16 -6.05 -15.64
CA PHE A 44 18.19 -6.96 -16.24
C PHE A 44 17.92 -6.61 -17.71
N SER A 45 17.53 -7.60 -18.51
CA SER A 45 17.04 -7.32 -19.86
C SER A 45 15.76 -6.49 -19.81
N GLU A 46 15.52 -5.71 -20.86
CA GLU A 46 14.31 -4.89 -20.99
C GLU A 46 13.03 -5.75 -20.94
N GLU A 47 13.06 -6.91 -21.60
CA GLU A 47 11.97 -7.89 -21.56
C GLU A 47 11.68 -8.34 -20.12
N LYS A 48 12.72 -8.75 -19.38
CA LYS A 48 12.57 -9.22 -18.00
C LYS A 48 12.06 -8.10 -17.08
N SER A 49 12.56 -6.88 -17.26
CA SER A 49 12.16 -5.70 -16.49
C SER A 49 10.69 -5.37 -16.72
N THR A 50 10.22 -5.46 -17.97
CA THR A 50 8.83 -5.24 -18.36
C THR A 50 7.89 -6.30 -17.78
N ILE A 51 8.31 -7.58 -17.81
CA ILE A 51 7.53 -8.67 -17.19
C ILE A 51 7.39 -8.45 -15.68
N ILE A 52 8.47 -8.09 -14.99
CA ILE A 52 8.44 -7.82 -13.55
C ILE A 52 7.53 -6.62 -13.24
N PHE A 53 7.64 -5.54 -14.02
CA PHE A 53 6.81 -4.35 -13.87
C PHE A 53 5.31 -4.63 -14.04
N THR A 54 4.93 -5.32 -15.11
CA THR A 54 3.53 -5.66 -15.36
C THR A 54 2.98 -6.65 -14.32
N SER A 55 3.80 -7.63 -13.90
CA SER A 55 3.47 -8.54 -12.80
C SER A 55 3.26 -7.80 -11.48
N TYR A 56 4.16 -6.87 -11.14
CA TYR A 56 4.04 -6.03 -9.96
C TYR A 56 2.72 -5.25 -9.95
N GLY A 57 2.36 -4.64 -11.09
CA GLY A 57 1.07 -3.96 -11.25
C GLY A 57 -0.12 -4.90 -11.03
N ALA A 58 -0.15 -6.03 -11.73
CA ALA A 58 -1.24 -7.01 -11.66
C ALA A 58 -1.45 -7.54 -10.23
N PHE A 59 -0.38 -7.94 -9.54
CA PHE A 59 -0.47 -8.45 -8.18
C PHE A 59 -0.81 -7.36 -7.16
N SER A 60 -0.30 -6.14 -7.33
CA SER A 60 -0.62 -5.01 -6.46
C SER A 60 -2.11 -4.72 -6.42
N TYR A 61 -2.84 -4.93 -7.53
CA TYR A 61 -4.29 -4.79 -7.58
C TYR A 61 -5.04 -6.08 -7.23
N GLY A 62 -4.51 -7.24 -7.61
CA GLY A 62 -5.16 -8.54 -7.35
C GLY A 62 -5.23 -8.92 -5.87
N LEU A 63 -4.19 -8.58 -5.09
CA LEU A 63 -4.11 -8.96 -3.67
C LEU A 63 -4.93 -8.08 -2.71
N LEU A 64 -5.55 -6.98 -3.18
CA LEU A 64 -6.38 -6.11 -2.31
C LEU A 64 -7.49 -6.87 -1.60
N ILE A 65 -8.14 -7.81 -2.29
CA ILE A 65 -9.27 -8.58 -1.74
C ILE A 65 -8.80 -9.36 -0.50
N ILE A 66 -7.61 -9.94 -0.58
CA ILE A 66 -7.00 -10.69 0.52
C ILE A 66 -6.69 -9.76 1.69
N GLY A 67 -6.17 -8.56 1.42
CA GLY A 67 -5.87 -7.57 2.46
C GLY A 67 -7.12 -7.09 3.22
N GLY A 68 -8.25 -6.95 2.53
CA GLY A 68 -9.54 -6.63 3.16
C GLY A 68 -10.05 -7.76 4.05
N PHE A 69 -9.99 -9.00 3.56
CA PHE A 69 -10.35 -10.18 4.35
C PHE A 69 -9.54 -10.29 5.64
N VAL A 70 -8.23 -10.02 5.59
CA VAL A 70 -7.35 -10.03 6.76
C VAL A 70 -7.79 -8.96 7.78
N GLY A 71 -8.10 -7.74 7.33
CA GLY A 71 -8.54 -6.65 8.20
C GLY A 71 -9.89 -6.89 8.87
N ASP A 72 -10.80 -7.56 8.17
CA ASP A 72 -12.15 -7.79 8.65
C ASP A 72 -12.26 -9.02 9.56
N ARG A 73 -11.51 -10.10 9.28
CA ARG A 73 -11.65 -11.39 9.99
C ARG A 73 -10.48 -11.81 10.87
N LEU A 74 -9.25 -11.38 10.58
CA LEU A 74 -8.04 -11.86 11.27
C LEU A 74 -7.50 -10.83 12.27
N LEU A 75 -7.23 -9.61 11.78
CA LEU A 75 -6.47 -8.59 12.48
C LEU A 75 -7.22 -7.27 12.27
N SER A 76 -8.06 -6.85 13.23
CA SER A 76 -8.87 -5.61 13.19
C SER A 76 -8.32 -4.49 12.28
N PRO A 77 -9.16 -3.68 11.57
CA PRO A 77 -8.70 -2.78 10.50
C PRO A 77 -7.53 -1.87 10.89
N ARG A 78 -7.54 -1.31 12.11
CA ARG A 78 -6.44 -0.48 12.63
C ARG A 78 -5.11 -1.23 12.69
N LYS A 79 -5.10 -2.47 13.17
CA LYS A 79 -3.87 -3.30 13.27
C LYS A 79 -3.37 -3.67 11.88
N THR A 80 -4.26 -4.02 10.96
CA THR A 80 -3.87 -4.38 9.58
C THR A 80 -3.25 -3.21 8.83
N ILE A 81 -3.77 -1.98 9.00
CA ILE A 81 -3.14 -0.78 8.44
C ILE A 81 -1.73 -0.57 9.00
N ILE A 82 -1.54 -0.71 10.32
CA ILE A 82 -0.21 -0.54 10.94
C ILE A 82 0.78 -1.59 10.45
N VAL A 83 0.37 -2.85 10.38
CA VAL A 83 1.21 -3.95 9.86
C VAL A 83 1.56 -3.68 8.39
N GLY A 84 0.58 -3.29 7.56
CA GLY A 84 0.82 -2.91 6.18
C GLY A 84 1.82 -1.77 6.04
N ALA A 85 1.70 -0.72 6.85
CA ALA A 85 2.62 0.42 6.87
C ALA A 85 4.06 0.01 7.24
N ILE A 86 4.23 -0.87 8.22
CA ILE A 86 5.55 -1.38 8.61
C ILE A 86 6.17 -2.20 7.47
N VAL A 87 5.40 -3.09 6.87
CA VAL A 87 5.85 -3.90 5.72
C VAL A 87 6.26 -3.00 4.55
N LEU A 88 5.48 -1.96 4.26
CA LEU A 88 5.82 -0.96 3.24
C LEU A 88 7.13 -0.24 3.56
N ALA A 89 7.28 0.29 4.77
CA ALA A 89 8.48 1.01 5.18
C ALA A 89 9.74 0.12 5.05
N LEU A 90 9.68 -1.13 5.50
CA LEU A 90 10.78 -2.08 5.37
C LEU A 90 11.08 -2.42 3.90
N SER A 91 10.05 -2.56 3.06
CA SER A 91 10.23 -2.88 1.64
C SER A 91 10.85 -1.71 0.86
N TYR A 92 10.42 -0.47 1.14
CA TYR A 92 11.02 0.73 0.55
C TYR A 92 12.48 0.91 1.01
N ALA A 93 12.76 0.69 2.30
CA ALA A 93 14.15 0.69 2.79
C ALA A 93 14.98 -0.40 2.11
N GLY A 94 14.40 -1.58 1.89
CA GLY A 94 15.05 -2.69 1.18
C GLY A 94 15.36 -2.37 -0.29
N LEU A 95 14.51 -1.60 -0.97
CA LEU A 95 14.75 -1.19 -2.37
C LEU A 95 16.05 -0.39 -2.53
N VAL A 96 16.42 0.43 -1.55
CA VAL A 96 17.67 1.22 -1.57
C VAL A 96 18.91 0.34 -1.68
N PHE A 97 18.86 -0.86 -1.09
CA PHE A 97 19.96 -1.83 -1.08
C PHE A 97 19.64 -3.07 -1.91
N ALA A 98 18.68 -2.97 -2.82
CA ALA A 98 18.24 -4.11 -3.59
C ALA A 98 19.32 -4.58 -4.56
N THR A 99 19.43 -5.90 -4.69
CA THR A 99 20.26 -6.60 -5.66
C THR A 99 19.35 -7.42 -6.58
N ALA A 100 19.91 -7.99 -7.64
CA ALA A 100 19.20 -8.88 -8.56
C ALA A 100 18.43 -10.02 -7.86
N SER A 101 18.91 -10.49 -6.70
CA SER A 101 18.25 -11.55 -5.93
C SER A 101 17.25 -11.02 -4.91
N SER A 102 17.52 -9.89 -4.26
CA SER A 102 16.65 -9.36 -3.20
C SER A 102 15.46 -8.55 -3.73
N ILE A 103 15.52 -8.06 -4.97
CA ILE A 103 14.47 -7.21 -5.56
C ILE A 103 13.09 -7.87 -5.56
N TYR A 104 13.01 -9.19 -5.80
CA TYR A 104 11.74 -9.92 -5.79
C TYR A 104 11.09 -9.92 -4.39
N PHE A 105 11.89 -10.02 -3.33
CA PHE A 105 11.40 -9.96 -1.96
C PHE A 105 10.91 -8.56 -1.61
N CYS A 106 11.63 -7.51 -2.05
CA CYS A 106 11.20 -6.12 -1.84
C CYS A 106 9.87 -5.83 -2.57
N LEU A 107 9.74 -6.26 -3.83
CA LEU A 107 8.50 -6.09 -4.59
C LEU A 107 7.33 -6.89 -4.01
N ALA A 108 7.57 -8.15 -3.58
CA ALA A 108 6.55 -8.95 -2.90
C ALA A 108 6.10 -8.28 -1.59
N GLY A 109 7.04 -7.75 -0.81
CA GLY A 109 6.76 -6.97 0.40
C GLY A 109 5.91 -5.73 0.10
N LEU A 110 6.23 -4.97 -0.94
CA LEU A 110 5.42 -3.83 -1.37
C LEU A 110 4.00 -4.22 -1.76
N ILE A 111 3.84 -5.32 -2.51
CA ILE A 111 2.52 -5.83 -2.90
C ILE A 111 1.69 -6.17 -1.66
N VAL A 112 2.26 -6.94 -0.73
CA VAL A 112 1.57 -7.36 0.52
C VAL A 112 1.26 -6.16 1.39
N GLY A 113 2.22 -5.26 1.57
CA GLY A 113 2.06 -4.03 2.33
C GLY A 113 0.94 -3.17 1.78
N ASN A 114 0.89 -2.96 0.46
CA ASN A 114 -0.16 -2.20 -0.20
C ASN A 114 -1.53 -2.88 -0.06
N ALA A 115 -1.61 -4.20 -0.23
CA ALA A 115 -2.86 -4.93 -0.08
C ALA A 115 -3.47 -4.76 1.32
N LEU A 116 -2.66 -4.91 2.37
CA LEU A 116 -3.10 -4.74 3.75
C LEU A 116 -3.43 -3.28 4.07
N PHE A 117 -2.63 -2.34 3.58
CA PHE A 117 -2.79 -0.93 3.88
C PHE A 117 -3.98 -0.30 3.15
N LYS A 118 -4.18 -0.61 1.87
CA LYS A 118 -5.17 0.03 0.98
C LYS A 118 -6.60 -0.47 1.16
N ALA A 119 -6.77 -1.73 1.58
CA ALA A 119 -8.10 -2.32 1.70
C ALA A 119 -8.90 -1.88 2.95
N ASN A 120 -8.24 -1.27 3.93
CA ASN A 120 -8.76 -1.10 5.30
C ASN A 120 -9.09 0.32 5.79
N PRO A 121 -8.69 1.45 5.14
CA PRO A 121 -9.02 2.79 5.62
C PRO A 121 -10.52 3.05 5.66
N THR A 122 -11.27 2.65 4.64
CA THR A 122 -12.73 2.81 4.58
C THR A 122 -13.43 2.06 5.71
N SER A 123 -13.02 0.81 5.98
CA SER A 123 -13.54 0.00 7.09
C SER A 123 -13.21 0.61 8.46
N LEU A 124 -12.06 1.27 8.59
CA LEU A 124 -11.70 1.99 9.82
C LEU A 124 -12.60 3.21 10.06
N ILE A 125 -12.85 4.01 9.02
CA ILE A 125 -13.72 5.19 9.08
C ILE A 125 -15.16 4.78 9.44
N SER A 126 -15.69 3.75 8.79
CA SER A 126 -17.03 3.24 9.07
C SER A 126 -17.21 2.92 10.56
N LYS A 127 -16.23 2.19 11.14
CA LYS A 127 -16.23 1.86 12.58
C LYS A 127 -16.10 3.07 13.51
N MET A 128 -15.52 4.18 13.06
CA MET A 128 -15.45 5.42 13.84
C MET A 128 -16.79 6.15 13.86
N PHE A 129 -17.53 6.16 12.75
CA PHE A 129 -18.86 6.75 12.69
C PHE A 129 -19.90 5.92 13.44
N ASP A 130 -19.87 4.59 13.34
CA ASP A 130 -20.78 3.69 14.08
C ASP A 130 -20.62 3.76 15.60
N ARG A 131 -19.42 4.11 16.10
CA ARG A 131 -19.18 4.31 17.54
C ARG A 131 -19.59 5.70 18.04
N GLY A 132 -19.97 6.61 17.14
CA GLY A 132 -20.35 7.99 17.46
C GLY A 132 -21.87 8.21 17.57
N SER A 133 -22.69 7.19 17.32
CA SER A 133 -24.14 7.13 17.53
C SER A 133 -24.50 6.33 18.76
#